data_AF-A0A2N3V348-F1
#
_entry.id   AF-A0A2N3V348-F1
#
_cell.length_a   1.000
_cell.length_b   1.000
_cell.length_c   1.000
_cell.angle_alpha   90.00
_cell.angle_beta   90.00
_cell.angle_gamma   90.00
#
_symmetry.space_group_name_H-M   'P 1'
#
loop_
_entity.id
_entity.type
_entity.pdbx_description
1 polymer ?
#
loop_
_entity_poly.entity_id
_entity_poly.type
_entity_poly.pdbx_seq_one_letter_code
_entity_poly.pdbx_strand_id
1 'polypeptide(L)'
;MEHIRQEELETRKRKLLFIKTVHTLVWVFFNVVIFYLLYAVIVGRIDKWVWICLGLIVLEGLVLLVFNKMCPITVVARRYSDSTRDNFDIFLPNWLARYNKVIYSTIVLVSVLILVYRLALS
;
A
#
# COMPACT_ATOMS: atom_id res chain seq x y z
N MET A 1 15.34 -37.47 5.74
CA MET A 1 14.08 -36.71 5.90
C MET A 1 14.33 -35.26 6.33
N GLU A 2 15.37 -34.95 7.12
CA GLU A 2 15.67 -33.56 7.51
C GLU A 2 16.13 -32.66 6.36
N HIS A 3 16.90 -33.16 5.39
CA HIS A 3 17.35 -32.37 4.23
C HIS A 3 16.19 -31.87 3.34
N ILE A 4 15.16 -32.69 3.10
CA ILE A 4 13.97 -32.30 2.32
C ILE A 4 13.18 -31.18 3.03
N ARG A 5 13.11 -31.25 4.37
CA ARG A 5 12.44 -30.23 5.19
C ARG A 5 13.17 -28.88 5.14
N GLN A 6 14.50 -28.88 5.04
CA GLN A 6 15.31 -27.66 4.94
C GLN A 6 15.15 -26.97 3.57
N GLU A 7 15.13 -27.73 2.46
CA GLU A 7 14.91 -27.17 1.11
C GLU A 7 13.52 -26.53 0.96
N GLU A 8 12.47 -27.17 1.46
CA GLU A 8 11.12 -26.60 1.47
C GLU A 8 11.03 -25.31 2.30
N LEU A 9 11.72 -25.26 3.44
CA LEU A 9 11.76 -24.07 4.29
C LEU A 9 12.47 -22.91 3.58
N GLU A 10 13.58 -23.16 2.91
CA GLU A 10 14.32 -22.16 2.15
C GLU A 10 13.53 -21.63 0.93
N THR A 11 12.79 -22.50 0.22
CA THR A 11 11.94 -22.05 -0.89
C THR A 11 10.76 -21.20 -0.39
N ARG A 12 10.12 -21.58 0.72
CA ARG A 12 9.05 -20.77 1.33
C ARG A 12 9.56 -19.41 1.78
N LYS A 13 10.73 -19.34 2.44
CA LYS A 13 11.38 -18.09 2.84
C LYS A 13 11.69 -17.17 1.65
N ARG A 14 12.22 -17.71 0.54
CA ARG A 14 12.51 -16.90 -0.67
C ARG A 14 11.24 -16.32 -1.29
N LYS A 15 10.16 -17.10 -1.38
CA LYS A 15 8.86 -16.61 -1.86
C LYS A 15 8.31 -15.50 -0.97
N LEU A 16 8.40 -15.66 0.34
CA LEU A 16 8.01 -14.64 1.32
C LEU A 16 8.85 -13.36 1.20
N LEU A 17 10.17 -13.48 1.03
CA LEU A 17 11.05 -12.34 0.80
C LEU A 17 10.72 -11.60 -0.51
N PHE A 18 10.44 -12.33 -1.58
CA PHE A 18 10.05 -11.74 -2.86
C PHE A 18 8.76 -10.92 -2.71
N ILE A 19 7.76 -11.50 -2.06
CA ILE A 19 6.49 -10.82 -1.76
C ILE A 19 6.75 -9.56 -0.91
N LYS A 20 7.60 -9.64 0.12
CA LYS A 20 8.01 -8.50 0.95
C LYS A 20 8.62 -7.36 0.13
N THR A 21 9.54 -7.70 -0.77
CA THR A 21 10.25 -6.71 -1.60
C THR A 21 9.30 -6.04 -2.58
N VAL A 22 8.48 -6.81 -3.30
CA VAL A 22 7.49 -6.28 -4.25
C VAL A 22 6.49 -5.37 -3.52
N HIS A 23 5.98 -5.80 -2.37
CA HIS A 23 5.04 -5.00 -1.60
C HIS A 23 5.65 -3.67 -1.12
N THR A 24 6.91 -3.70 -0.69
CA THR A 24 7.64 -2.50 -0.26
C THR A 24 7.88 -1.55 -1.45
N LEU A 25 8.20 -2.07 -2.63
CA LEU A 25 8.36 -1.29 -3.86
C LEU A 25 7.07 -0.56 -4.24
N VAL A 26 5.95 -1.28 -4.25
CA VAL A 26 4.62 -0.70 -4.53
C VAL A 26 4.28 0.36 -3.48
N TRP A 27 4.56 0.09 -2.21
CA TRP A 27 4.35 1.06 -1.13
C TRP A 27 5.15 2.37 -1.33
N VAL A 28 6.43 2.29 -1.69
CA VAL A 28 7.25 3.47 -1.99
C VAL A 28 6.69 4.22 -3.20
N PHE A 29 6.30 3.51 -4.26
CA PHE A 29 5.70 4.10 -5.44
C PHE A 29 4.44 4.92 -5.11
N PHE A 30 3.51 4.34 -4.35
CA PHE A 30 2.32 5.08 -3.90
C PHE A 30 2.64 6.25 -2.99
N ASN A 31 3.68 6.14 -2.14
CA ASN A 31 4.12 7.25 -1.31
C ASN A 31 4.50 8.47 -2.15
N VAL A 32 5.29 8.26 -3.22
CA VAL A 32 5.67 9.32 -4.17
C VAL A 32 4.45 9.90 -4.89
N VAL A 33 3.53 9.03 -5.35
CA VAL A 33 2.29 9.46 -6.03
C VAL A 33 1.42 10.34 -5.12
N ILE A 34 1.31 9.97 -3.84
CA ILE A 34 0.50 10.70 -2.86
C ILE A 34 1.13 12.05 -2.50
N PHE A 35 2.46 12.09 -2.31
CA PHE A 35 3.16 13.36 -2.10
C PHE A 35 3.03 14.29 -3.31
N TYR A 36 3.14 13.74 -4.52
CA TYR A 36 2.94 14.51 -5.75
C TYR A 36 1.50 15.03 -5.87
N LEU A 37 0.50 14.19 -5.57
CA LEU A 37 -0.92 14.58 -5.55
C LEU A 37 -1.12 15.76 -4.59
N LEU A 38 -0.66 15.63 -3.34
CA LEU A 38 -0.78 16.66 -2.31
C LEU A 38 -0.14 17.98 -2.76
N TYR A 39 1.07 17.92 -3.32
CA TYR A 39 1.76 19.09 -3.85
C TYR A 39 0.96 19.75 -4.99
N ALA A 40 0.43 18.96 -5.93
CA ALA A 40 -0.33 19.48 -7.06
C ALA A 40 -1.65 20.16 -6.63
N VAL A 41 -2.41 19.57 -5.70
CA VAL A 41 -3.65 20.20 -5.19
C VAL A 41 -3.36 21.46 -4.35
N ILE A 42 -2.26 21.49 -3.60
CA ILE A 42 -1.83 22.69 -2.85
C ILE A 42 -1.47 23.83 -3.81
N VAL A 43 -0.65 23.55 -4.83
CA VAL A 43 -0.25 24.53 -5.86
C VAL A 43 -1.44 24.98 -6.72
N GLY A 44 -2.53 24.20 -6.74
CA GLY A 44 -3.73 24.49 -7.54
C GLY A 44 -3.56 24.16 -9.02
N ARG A 45 -2.56 23.34 -9.37
CA ARG A 45 -2.33 22.84 -10.73
C ARG A 45 -3.07 21.51 -10.88
N ILE A 46 -4.37 21.58 -11.16
CA ILE A 46 -5.20 20.39 -11.42
C ILE A 46 -4.99 19.96 -12.87
N ASP A 47 -3.85 19.34 -13.14
CA ASP A 47 -3.53 18.74 -14.45
C ASP A 47 -4.15 17.33 -14.57
N LYS A 48 -4.17 16.77 -15.80
CA LYS A 48 -4.64 15.39 -16.06
C LYS A 48 -3.91 14.35 -15.20
N TRP A 49 -2.67 14.63 -14.81
CA TRP A 49 -1.87 13.79 -13.92
C TRP A 49 -2.51 13.61 -12.54
N VAL A 50 -3.14 14.65 -11.97
CA VAL A 50 -3.82 14.60 -10.67
C VAL A 50 -4.97 13.60 -10.70
N TRP A 51 -5.76 13.59 -11.78
CA TRP A 51 -6.85 12.64 -11.99
C TRP A 51 -6.36 11.21 -12.13
N ILE A 52 -5.26 10.99 -12.86
CA ILE A 52 -4.64 9.65 -13.00
C ILE A 52 -4.12 9.16 -11.64
N CYS A 53 -3.41 10.02 -10.90
CA CYS A 53 -2.92 9.71 -9.56
C CYS A 53 -4.07 9.38 -8.60
N LEU A 54 -5.13 10.20 -8.61
CA LEU A 54 -6.30 9.98 -7.79
C LEU A 54 -7.00 8.66 -8.14
N GLY A 55 -7.16 8.36 -9.44
CA GLY A 55 -7.73 7.11 -9.91
C GLY A 55 -6.92 5.89 -9.47
N LEU A 56 -5.59 5.94 -9.58
CA LEU A 56 -4.69 4.89 -9.09
C LEU A 56 -4.85 4.66 -7.58
N ILE A 57 -4.89 5.74 -6.79
CA ILE A 57 -5.02 5.64 -5.33
C ILE A 57 -6.41 5.12 -4.94
N VAL A 58 -7.47 5.57 -5.61
CA VAL A 58 -8.84 5.08 -5.37
C VAL A 58 -8.96 3.61 -5.74
N LEU A 59 -8.39 3.19 -6.87
CA LEU A 59 -8.38 1.80 -7.29
C LEU A 59 -7.68 0.91 -6.25
N GLU A 60 -6.48 1.29 -5.82
CA GLU A 60 -5.74 0.59 -4.77
C GLU A 60 -6.54 0.54 -3.46
N GLY A 61 -7.13 1.68 -3.06
CA GLY A 61 -8.00 1.79 -1.89
C GLY A 61 -9.23 0.89 -1.97
N LEU A 62 -9.84 0.75 -3.15
CA LEU A 62 -10.99 -0.10 -3.39
C LEU A 62 -10.61 -1.57 -3.33
N VAL A 63 -9.47 -1.96 -3.92
CA VAL A 63 -8.92 -3.31 -3.80
C VAL A 63 -8.70 -3.67 -2.32
N LEU A 64 -8.13 -2.77 -1.53
CA LEU A 64 -7.95 -2.95 -0.08
C LEU A 64 -9.26 -3.02 0.72
N LEU A 65 -10.31 -2.33 0.26
CA LEU A 65 -11.64 -2.36 0.87
C LEU A 65 -12.31 -3.71 0.63
N VAL A 66 -12.28 -4.20 -0.61
CA VAL A 66 -12.84 -5.49 -1.03
C VAL A 66 -12.16 -6.65 -0.30
N PHE A 67 -10.83 -6.57 -0.08
CA PHE A 67 -10.07 -7.57 0.67
C PHE A 67 -10.08 -7.37 2.21
N ASN A 68 -11.12 -6.70 2.75
CA ASN A 68 -11.37 -6.55 4.18
C ASN A 68 -10.20 -5.94 4.96
N LYS A 69 -9.60 -4.86 4.41
CA LYS A 69 -8.46 -4.13 4.98
C LYS A 69 -7.15 -4.91 5.06
N MET A 70 -7.07 -6.09 4.45
CA MET A 70 -5.83 -6.85 4.30
C MET A 70 -5.38 -6.77 2.85
N CYS A 71 -4.09 -6.54 2.62
CA CYS A 71 -3.57 -6.59 1.26
C CYS A 71 -3.76 -8.03 0.73
N PRO A 72 -4.19 -8.23 -0.54
CA PRO A 72 -4.34 -9.57 -1.12
C PRO A 72 -3.03 -10.37 -1.04
N ILE A 73 -1.89 -9.66 -1.12
CA ILE A 73 -0.54 -10.17 -0.87
C ILE A 73 -0.38 -10.74 0.55
N THR A 74 -0.88 -10.06 1.59
CA THR A 74 -0.84 -10.51 2.99
C THR A 74 -1.68 -11.77 3.17
N VAL A 75 -2.84 -11.86 2.51
CA VAL A 75 -3.72 -13.04 2.55
C VAL A 75 -3.04 -14.25 1.91
N VAL A 76 -2.32 -14.05 0.79
CA VAL A 76 -1.52 -15.11 0.15
C VAL A 76 -0.32 -15.49 1.03
N ALA A 77 0.39 -14.51 1.62
CA ALA A 77 1.54 -14.75 2.50
C ALA A 77 1.15 -15.52 3.78
N ARG A 78 -0.03 -15.24 4.34
CA ARG A 78 -0.58 -15.97 5.51
C ARG A 78 -0.84 -17.44 5.20
N ARG A 79 -1.04 -17.81 3.92
CA ARG A 79 -1.17 -19.20 3.48
C ARG A 79 0.18 -19.95 3.43
N TYR A 80 1.30 -19.23 3.48
CA TYR A 80 2.66 -19.79 3.47
C TYR A 80 3.39 -19.68 4.82
N SER A 81 2.81 -19.03 5.84
CA SER A 81 3.40 -18.93 7.18
C SER A 81 2.37 -18.71 8.29
N ASP A 82 2.48 -19.47 9.38
CA ASP A 82 1.67 -19.37 10.63
C ASP A 82 2.06 -18.21 11.55
N SER A 83 2.95 -17.31 11.12
CA SER A 83 3.43 -16.22 11.97
C SER A 83 2.39 -15.11 12.11
N THR A 84 1.97 -14.82 13.35
CA THR A 84 0.92 -13.87 13.73
C THR A 84 1.34 -12.39 13.71
N ARG A 85 2.52 -12.07 13.16
CA ARG A 85 3.07 -10.70 13.20
C ARG A 85 2.54 -9.85 12.05
N ASP A 86 2.03 -8.65 12.37
CA ASP A 86 1.54 -7.63 11.41
C ASP A 86 2.63 -7.15 10.41
N ASN A 87 3.89 -7.49 10.65
CA ASN A 87 5.08 -7.17 9.84
C ASN A 87 5.62 -8.35 9.03
N PHE A 88 4.93 -9.49 9.01
CA PHE A 88 5.47 -10.70 8.41
C PHE A 88 5.57 -10.62 6.88
N ASP A 89 4.81 -9.72 6.26
CA ASP A 89 4.61 -9.57 4.82
C ASP A 89 5.24 -8.29 4.22
N ILE A 90 5.82 -7.40 5.03
CA ILE A 90 6.49 -6.17 4.57
C ILE A 90 7.78 -5.87 5.38
N PHE A 91 8.78 -5.20 4.80
CA PHE A 91 9.99 -4.73 5.52
C PHE A 91 9.74 -3.39 6.25
N LEU A 92 8.59 -3.26 6.92
CA LEU A 92 8.18 -2.04 7.63
C LEU A 92 8.16 -2.29 9.16
N PRO A 93 8.36 -1.27 10.01
CA PRO A 93 8.12 -1.39 11.45
C PRO A 93 6.62 -1.57 11.76
N ASN A 94 6.30 -2.31 12.83
CA ASN A 94 4.94 -2.83 13.14
C ASN A 94 3.92 -1.69 13.29
N TRP A 95 4.42 -0.56 13.80
CA TRP A 95 3.66 0.66 13.92
C TRP A 95 3.26 1.22 12.53
N LEU A 96 4.18 1.26 11.57
CA LEU A 96 3.90 1.81 10.25
C LEU A 96 3.00 0.88 9.42
N ALA A 97 3.14 -0.44 9.56
CA ALA A 97 2.20 -1.41 8.97
C ALA A 97 0.77 -1.23 9.53
N ARG A 98 0.64 -1.00 10.83
CA ARG A 98 -0.66 -0.76 11.49
C ARG A 98 -1.31 0.57 11.09
N TYR A 99 -0.52 1.64 10.96
CA TYR A 99 -1.04 2.98 10.69
C TYR A 99 -1.07 3.36 9.21
N ASN A 100 -0.40 2.62 8.32
CA ASN A 100 -0.34 2.89 6.89
C ASN A 100 -1.72 3.17 6.29
N LYS A 101 -2.69 2.32 6.63
CA LYS A 101 -4.05 2.45 6.09
C LYS A 101 -4.72 3.76 6.53
N VAL A 102 -4.55 4.13 7.79
CA VAL A 102 -5.12 5.37 8.36
C VAL A 102 -4.42 6.60 7.79
N ILE A 103 -3.09 6.56 7.70
CA ILE A 103 -2.27 7.66 7.14
C ILE A 103 -2.68 7.92 5.69
N TYR A 104 -2.67 6.88 4.84
CA TYR A 104 -3.01 7.04 3.43
C TYR A 104 -4.47 7.42 3.22
N SER A 105 -5.41 6.81 3.94
CA SER A 105 -6.82 7.20 3.85
C SER A 105 -7.03 8.66 4.25
N THR A 106 -6.34 9.13 5.29
CA THR A 106 -6.41 10.54 5.73
C THR A 106 -5.82 11.47 4.67
N ILE A 107 -4.65 11.15 4.11
CA ILE A 107 -4.02 11.99 3.08
C ILE A 107 -4.91 12.09 1.83
N VAL A 108 -5.48 10.97 1.40
CA VAL A 108 -6.41 10.94 0.25
C VAL A 108 -7.65 11.77 0.54
N LEU A 109 -8.25 11.61 1.72
CA LEU A 109 -9.42 12.39 2.12
C LEU A 109 -9.11 13.89 2.12
N VAL A 110 -8.00 14.30 2.71
CA VAL A 110 -7.54 15.70 2.70
C VAL A 110 -7.30 16.19 1.27
N SER A 111 -6.67 15.39 0.43
CA SER A 111 -6.39 15.74 -0.98
C SER A 111 -7.69 15.95 -1.77
N VAL A 112 -8.69 15.08 -1.57
CA VAL A 112 -10.02 15.20 -2.18
C VAL A 112 -10.76 16.43 -1.66
N LEU A 113 -10.71 16.72 -0.36
CA LEU A 113 -11.34 17.92 0.21
C LEU A 113 -10.74 19.21 -0.38
N ILE A 114 -9.41 19.28 -0.50
CA ILE A 114 -8.73 20.41 -1.14
C ILE A 114 -9.13 20.53 -2.62
N LEU A 115 -9.20 19.39 -3.34
CA LEU A 115 -9.62 19.37 -4.74
C LEU A 115 -11.05 19.90 -4.92
N VAL A 116 -11.99 19.44 -4.08
CA VAL A 116 -13.39 19.90 -4.09
C VAL A 116 -13.48 21.38 -3.73
N TYR A 117 -12.73 21.84 -2.72
CA TYR A 117 -12.68 23.25 -2.37
C TYR A 117 -12.15 24.11 -3.52
N ARG A 118 -11.09 23.68 -4.21
CA ARG A 118 -10.54 24.36 -5.39
C ARG A 118 -11.57 24.43 -6.53
N LEU A 119 -12.29 23.34 -6.78
CA LEU A 119 -13.34 23.28 -7.82
C LEU A 119 -14.59 24.10 -7.47
N ALA A 120 -14.92 24.23 -6.18
CA ALA A 120 -16.05 25.03 -5.72
C ALA A 120 -15.74 26.54 -5.72
N LEU A 121 -14.47 26.90 -5.58
CA LEU A 121 -14.00 28.29 -5.59
C LEU A 121 -13.59 28.79 -6.99
N SER A 122 -13.42 27.89 -7.96
CA SER A 122 -13.09 28.18 -9.37
C SER A 122 -14.34 28.34 -10.23
#